data_AF-A0A6P2BRU9-F1
#
_entry.id   AF-A0A6P2BRU9-F1
#
_cell.length_a   1.000
_cell.length_b   1.000
_cell.length_c   1.000
_cell.angle_alpha   90.00
_cell.angle_beta   90.00
_cell.angle_gamma   90.00
#
_symmetry.space_group_name_H-M   'P 1'
#
loop_
_entity.id
_entity.type
_entity.pdbx_description
1 polymer ?
#
loop_
_entity_poly.entity_id
_entity_poly.type
_entity_poly.pdbx_seq_one_letter_code
_entity_poly.pdbx_strand_id
1 'polypeptide(L)'
;MPVEVIATRRAQQQIAALDRTHAQAFTAFLDDLSLNGCAALGYRLTGPVPVSRLCVKHLRAALRVVVAFESPQRACVLLLGPHDAADPSLDVYAELYELLGTVPPDGASRTKPPCCDDSGQPPPGFGDDLADLIISAARQRRTRRR
;
A
#
# COMPACT_ATOMS: atom_id res chain seq x y z
N MET A 1 -12.12 11.35 13.66
CA MET A 1 -12.24 12.22 12.47
C MET A 1 -12.10 11.34 11.25
N PRO A 2 -12.88 11.57 10.19
CA PRO A 2 -12.75 10.78 8.97
C PRO A 2 -11.39 11.04 8.30
N VAL A 3 -10.86 10.01 7.63
CA VAL A 3 -9.62 10.05 6.86
C VAL A 3 -9.98 10.23 5.39
N GLU A 4 -9.39 11.22 4.73
CA GLU A 4 -9.46 11.36 3.28
C GLU A 4 -8.65 10.23 2.64
N VAL A 5 -9.26 9.48 1.71
CA VAL A 5 -8.58 8.41 0.98
C VAL A 5 -8.39 8.80 -0.48
N ILE A 6 -7.13 8.89 -0.89
CA ILE A 6 -6.74 9.08 -2.29
C ILE A 6 -6.07 7.82 -2.83
N ALA A 7 -5.90 7.74 -4.14
CA ALA A 7 -5.22 6.63 -4.79
C ALA A 7 -4.24 7.15 -5.84
N THR A 8 -3.08 6.51 -5.94
CA THR A 8 -2.14 6.81 -7.03
C THR A 8 -2.75 6.42 -8.38
N ARG A 9 -2.22 6.98 -9.47
CA ARG A 9 -2.63 6.57 -10.83
C ARG A 9 -2.49 5.06 -11.06
N ARG A 10 -1.49 4.42 -10.45
CA ARG A 10 -1.34 2.96 -10.57
C ARG A 10 -2.44 2.23 -9.82
N ALA A 11 -2.68 2.62 -8.56
CA ALA A 11 -3.76 2.04 -7.78
C ALA A 11 -5.09 2.18 -8.52
N GLN A 12 -5.39 3.35 -9.10
CA GLN A 12 -6.58 3.56 -9.93
C GLN A 12 -6.68 2.57 -11.10
N GLN A 13 -5.58 2.28 -11.80
CA GLN A 13 -5.55 1.27 -12.87
C GLN A 13 -5.80 -0.15 -12.35
N GLN A 14 -5.21 -0.49 -11.20
CA GLN A 14 -5.40 -1.80 -10.56
C GLN A 14 -6.84 -1.96 -10.05
N ILE A 15 -7.43 -0.91 -9.48
CA ILE A 15 -8.83 -0.85 -9.03
C ILE A 15 -9.78 -1.06 -10.21
N ALA A 16 -9.53 -0.38 -11.34
CA ALA A 16 -10.34 -0.53 -12.54
C ALA A 16 -10.30 -1.93 -13.17
N ALA A 17 -9.25 -2.72 -12.85
CA ALA A 17 -9.07 -4.08 -13.35
C ALA A 17 -9.64 -5.16 -12.42
N LEU A 18 -10.20 -4.79 -11.26
CA LEU A 18 -10.78 -5.76 -10.33
C LEU A 18 -12.02 -6.44 -10.92
N ASP A 19 -12.15 -7.74 -10.67
CA ASP A 19 -13.45 -8.39 -10.82
C ASP A 19 -14.46 -7.90 -9.77
N ARG A 20 -15.73 -8.29 -9.95
CA ARG A 20 -16.83 -7.83 -9.09
C ARG A 20 -16.62 -8.16 -7.60
N THR A 21 -16.11 -9.34 -7.29
CA THR A 21 -15.94 -9.80 -5.91
C THR A 21 -14.82 -9.03 -5.21
N HIS A 22 -13.71 -8.82 -5.91
CA HIS A 22 -12.61 -8.02 -5.38
C HIS A 22 -12.97 -6.53 -5.30
N ALA A 23 -13.72 -5.99 -6.26
CA ALA A 23 -14.21 -4.61 -6.23
C ALA A 23 -15.09 -4.35 -5.01
N GLN A 24 -16.03 -5.25 -4.69
CA GLN A 24 -16.86 -5.14 -3.48
C GLN A 24 -16.03 -5.16 -2.19
N ALA A 25 -15.05 -6.07 -2.10
CA ALA A 25 -14.17 -6.15 -0.94
C ALA A 25 -13.31 -4.88 -0.80
N PHE A 26 -12.86 -4.30 -1.92
CA PHE A 26 -12.10 -3.06 -1.94
C PHE A 26 -12.94 -1.85 -1.54
N THR A 27 -14.19 -1.73 -2.00
CA THR A 27 -15.10 -0.67 -1.57
C THR A 27 -15.36 -0.71 -0.06
N ALA A 28 -15.67 -1.89 0.49
CA ALA A 28 -15.88 -2.04 1.93
C ALA A 28 -14.62 -1.67 2.73
N PHE A 29 -13.43 -1.96 2.19
CA PHE A 29 -12.17 -1.52 2.76
C PHE A 29 -11.98 0.01 2.72
N LEU A 30 -12.37 0.68 1.63
CA LEU A 30 -12.29 2.15 1.56
C LEU A 30 -13.20 2.82 2.60
N ASP A 31 -14.40 2.27 2.80
CA ASP A 31 -15.32 2.76 3.83
C ASP A 31 -14.72 2.60 5.23
N ASP A 32 -14.17 1.42 5.52
CA ASP A 32 -13.48 1.12 6.80
C ASP A 32 -12.27 2.05 7.01
N LEU A 33 -11.43 2.23 5.98
CA LEU A 33 -10.26 3.12 6.03
C LEU A 33 -10.67 4.59 6.27
N SER A 34 -11.73 5.04 5.61
CA SER A 34 -12.21 6.43 5.77
C SER A 34 -12.75 6.68 7.17
N LEU A 35 -13.31 5.67 7.83
CA LEU A 35 -13.87 5.78 9.18
C LEU A 35 -12.83 5.56 10.28
N ASN A 36 -11.96 4.56 10.10
CA ASN A 36 -11.10 4.02 11.16
C ASN A 36 -9.61 4.27 10.93
N GLY A 37 -9.20 4.85 9.80
CA GLY A 37 -7.81 5.20 9.52
C GLY A 37 -6.88 3.99 9.59
N CYS A 38 -5.76 4.12 10.32
CA CYS A 38 -4.77 3.04 10.44
C CYS A 38 -5.34 1.74 11.01
N ALA A 39 -6.42 1.79 11.79
CA ALA A 39 -7.03 0.62 12.42
C ALA A 39 -7.75 -0.28 11.40
N ALA A 40 -8.12 0.28 10.24
CA ALA A 40 -8.67 -0.48 9.12
C ALA A 40 -7.59 -1.34 8.43
N LEU A 41 -6.30 -1.09 8.67
CA LEU A 41 -5.18 -1.84 8.08
C LEU A 41 -4.83 -3.05 8.95
N GLY A 42 -4.06 -3.99 8.39
CA GLY A 42 -3.60 -5.16 9.14
C GLY A 42 -2.29 -4.90 9.86
N TYR A 43 -1.25 -4.58 9.09
CA TYR A 43 0.11 -4.44 9.63
C TYR A 43 0.92 -3.41 8.84
N ARG A 44 1.99 -2.95 9.47
CA ARG A 44 3.06 -2.16 8.87
C ARG A 44 4.16 -3.06 8.35
N LEU A 45 4.75 -2.72 7.20
CA LEU A 45 5.91 -3.43 6.67
C LEU A 45 7.14 -3.20 7.55
N THR A 46 8.06 -4.16 7.55
CA THR A 46 9.31 -4.08 8.30
C THR A 46 10.47 -3.86 7.32
N GLY A 47 11.32 -2.87 7.60
CA GLY A 47 12.45 -2.47 6.76
C GLY A 47 12.89 -1.02 7.01
N PRO A 48 13.92 -0.53 6.30
CA PRO A 48 14.30 0.89 6.34
C PRO A 48 13.17 1.78 5.77
N VAL A 49 13.21 3.08 6.07
CA VAL A 49 12.36 4.06 5.39
C VAL A 49 12.71 4.05 3.89
N PRO A 50 11.73 4.04 2.96
CA PRO A 50 10.30 4.27 3.18
C PRO A 50 9.47 3.04 3.57
N VAL A 51 10.00 1.82 3.45
CA VAL A 51 9.25 0.56 3.65
C VAL A 51 8.55 0.51 5.01
N SER A 52 9.23 0.86 6.10
CA SER A 52 8.64 0.81 7.45
C SER A 52 7.50 1.78 7.72
N ARG A 53 7.16 2.67 6.81
CA ARG A 53 6.02 3.59 6.94
C ARG A 53 4.82 3.16 6.09
N LEU A 54 4.94 2.04 5.38
CA LEU A 54 3.87 1.48 4.55
C LEU A 54 3.04 0.49 5.35
N CYS A 55 1.72 0.59 5.23
CA CYS A 55 0.76 -0.34 5.82
C CYS A 55 0.11 -1.21 4.76
N VAL A 56 -0.32 -2.39 5.18
CA VAL A 56 -0.96 -3.38 4.32
C VAL A 56 -2.26 -3.87 4.91
N LYS A 57 -3.28 -4.01 4.06
CA LYS A 57 -4.49 -4.78 4.36
C LYS A 57 -4.57 -6.01 3.46
N HIS A 58 -4.90 -7.15 4.06
CA HIS A 58 -5.30 -8.35 3.33
C HIS A 58 -6.79 -8.25 3.05
N LEU A 59 -7.16 -8.33 1.77
CA LEU A 59 -8.54 -8.51 1.35
C LEU A 59 -8.77 -9.99 1.01
N ARG A 60 -9.87 -10.28 0.31
CA ARG A 60 -10.20 -11.63 -0.13
C ARG A 60 -9.06 -12.26 -0.93
N ALA A 61 -8.90 -13.57 -0.76
CA ALA A 61 -7.85 -14.36 -1.40
C ALA A 61 -6.44 -13.77 -1.16
N ALA A 62 -5.62 -13.74 -2.20
CA ALA A 62 -4.27 -13.21 -2.16
C ALA A 62 -4.20 -11.68 -2.30
N LEU A 63 -5.33 -10.97 -2.45
CA LEU A 63 -5.34 -9.54 -2.75
C LEU A 63 -4.84 -8.71 -1.57
N ARG A 64 -3.87 -7.84 -1.80
CA ARG A 64 -3.29 -6.93 -0.81
C ARG A 64 -3.42 -5.50 -1.27
N VAL A 65 -3.72 -4.62 -0.31
CA VAL A 65 -3.71 -3.17 -0.49
C VAL A 65 -2.52 -2.61 0.26
N VAL A 66 -1.68 -1.84 -0.42
CA VAL A 66 -0.56 -1.11 0.18
C VAL A 66 -0.95 0.36 0.31
N VAL A 67 -0.87 0.89 1.53
CA VAL A 67 -1.29 2.24 1.89
C VAL A 67 -0.15 2.97 2.58
N ALA A 68 0.00 4.26 2.28
CA ALA A 68 0.81 5.20 3.02
C ALA A 68 -0.07 6.31 3.59
N PHE A 69 0.37 6.95 4.67
CA PHE A 69 -0.28 8.14 5.22
C PHE A 69 0.54 9.38 4.84
N GLU A 70 -0.11 10.41 4.29
CA GLU A 70 0.48 11.75 4.14
C GLU A 70 0.46 12.47 5.50
N SER A 71 -0.66 12.30 6.20
CA SER A 71 -0.92 12.78 7.55
C SER A 71 -1.90 11.81 8.24
N PRO A 72 -2.17 11.93 9.55
CA PRO A 72 -3.15 11.07 10.22
C PRO A 72 -4.56 11.12 9.62
N GLN A 73 -4.91 12.20 8.93
CA GLN A 73 -6.23 12.40 8.30
C GLN A 73 -6.21 12.17 6.78
N ARG A 74 -5.08 11.74 6.19
CA ARG A 74 -4.98 11.54 4.73
C ARG A 74 -4.18 10.30 4.39
N ALA A 75 -4.87 9.30 3.83
CA ALA A 75 -4.31 8.03 3.40
C ALA A 75 -4.27 7.94 1.87
N CYS A 76 -3.20 7.33 1.34
CA CYS A 76 -3.01 7.12 -0.08
C CYS A 76 -2.83 5.63 -0.38
N VAL A 77 -3.73 5.09 -1.19
CA VAL A 77 -3.58 3.74 -1.76
C VAL A 77 -2.51 3.79 -2.83
N LEU A 78 -1.38 3.12 -2.57
CA LEU A 78 -0.24 3.07 -3.47
C LEU A 78 -0.38 1.96 -4.51
N LEU A 79 -0.70 0.75 -4.05
CA LEU A 79 -0.80 -0.45 -4.87
C LEU A 79 -1.93 -1.36 -4.38
N LEU A 80 -2.46 -2.11 -5.33
CA LEU A 80 -3.46 -3.15 -5.14
C LEU A 80 -3.13 -4.32 -6.06
N GLY A 81 -2.92 -5.51 -5.51
CA GLY A 81 -2.59 -6.68 -6.32
C GLY A 81 -2.48 -7.96 -5.49
N PRO A 82 -2.42 -9.13 -6.14
CA PRO A 82 -2.20 -10.39 -5.44
C PRO A 82 -0.81 -10.43 -4.83
N HIS A 83 -0.67 -11.16 -3.72
CA HIS A 83 0.63 -11.64 -3.26
C HIS A 83 0.83 -13.05 -3.82
N ASP A 84 1.77 -13.20 -4.74
CA ASP A 84 2.11 -14.43 -5.44
C ASP A 84 3.63 -14.60 -5.52
N ALA A 85 4.19 -15.34 -4.55
CA ALA A 85 5.63 -15.58 -4.52
C ALA A 85 6.13 -16.46 -5.70
N ALA A 86 5.24 -17.14 -6.43
CA ALA A 86 5.60 -17.97 -7.57
C ALA A 86 5.68 -17.16 -8.87
N ASP A 87 4.93 -16.07 -8.99
CA ASP A 87 4.97 -15.15 -10.13
C ASP A 87 5.23 -13.69 -9.71
N PRO A 88 6.51 -13.27 -9.66
CA PRO A 88 6.89 -11.90 -9.32
C PRO A 88 6.31 -10.83 -10.25
N SER A 89 5.83 -11.19 -11.45
CA SER A 89 5.22 -10.20 -12.36
C SER A 89 3.80 -9.81 -11.95
N LEU A 90 3.14 -10.66 -11.15
CA LEU A 90 1.82 -10.43 -10.58
C LEU A 90 1.90 -10.01 -9.11
N ASP A 91 3.03 -10.26 -8.44
CA ASP A 91 3.22 -10.00 -7.02
C ASP A 91 3.28 -8.50 -6.67
N VAL A 92 2.36 -8.08 -5.81
CA VAL A 92 2.26 -6.71 -5.31
C VAL A 92 3.50 -6.23 -4.55
N TYR A 93 4.23 -7.11 -3.87
CA TYR A 93 5.46 -6.75 -3.18
C TYR A 93 6.64 -6.63 -4.15
N ALA A 94 6.74 -7.51 -5.14
CA ALA A 94 7.74 -7.36 -6.20
C ALA A 94 7.57 -6.00 -6.90
N GLU A 95 6.34 -5.64 -7.27
CA GLU A 95 6.04 -4.31 -7.82
C GLU A 95 6.37 -3.18 -6.82
N LEU A 96 6.02 -3.33 -5.54
CA LEU A 96 6.36 -2.33 -4.53
C LEU A 96 7.87 -2.08 -4.44
N TYR A 97 8.66 -3.14 -4.24
CA TYR A 97 10.11 -3.03 -4.05
C TYR A 97 10.80 -2.45 -5.27
N GLU A 98 10.33 -2.81 -6.46
CA GLU A 98 10.77 -2.20 -7.72
C GLU A 98 10.55 -0.68 -7.71
N LEU A 99 9.34 -0.21 -7.39
CA LEU A 99 9.03 1.23 -7.35
C LEU A 99 9.87 1.98 -6.32
N LEU A 100 10.18 1.33 -5.21
CA LEU A 100 11.02 1.88 -4.16
C LEU A 100 12.52 1.88 -4.54
N GLY A 101 12.92 1.20 -5.62
CA GLY A 101 14.32 0.99 -5.97
C GLY A 101 15.08 0.20 -4.88
N THR A 102 14.38 -0.64 -4.12
CA THR A 102 14.94 -1.44 -3.03
C THR A 102 14.74 -2.93 -3.31
N VAL A 103 15.54 -3.78 -2.66
CA VAL A 103 15.40 -5.23 -2.79
C VAL A 103 14.57 -5.74 -1.60
N PRO A 104 13.61 -6.66 -1.80
CA PRO A 104 12.95 -7.33 -0.69
C PRO A 104 13.99 -8.00 0.22
N PRO A 105 13.94 -7.80 1.55
CA PRO A 105 14.88 -8.48 2.43
C PRO A 105 14.73 -10.01 2.33
N ASP A 106 15.88 -10.69 2.30
CA ASP A 106 16.01 -12.13 2.13
C ASP A 106 15.22 -12.90 3.17
N GLY A 107 14.32 -13.80 2.71
CA GLY A 107 13.71 -15.01 3.30
C GLY A 107 13.35 -15.14 4.79
N ALA A 108 13.90 -14.34 5.71
CA ALA A 108 13.63 -14.36 7.12
C ALA A 108 12.20 -13.90 7.40
N SER A 109 11.57 -14.59 8.36
CA SER A 109 10.23 -14.23 8.83
C SER A 109 10.21 -12.78 9.31
N ARG A 110 9.47 -11.93 8.60
CA ARG A 110 9.32 -10.51 8.94
C ARG A 110 8.30 -10.39 10.07
N THR A 111 8.62 -9.59 11.07
CA THR A 111 7.61 -9.15 12.03
C THR A 111 6.54 -8.33 11.29
N LYS A 112 5.29 -8.52 11.68
CA LYS A 112 4.12 -7.79 11.15
C LYS A 112 3.52 -6.96 12.28
N PRO A 113 4.20 -5.87 12.71
CA PRO A 113 3.64 -4.99 13.72
C PRO A 113 2.30 -4.42 13.23
N PRO A 114 1.35 -4.11 14.11
CA PRO A 114 0.12 -3.40 13.74
C PRO A 114 0.43 -2.11 12.95
N CYS A 115 -0.50 -1.69 12.10
CA CYS A 115 -0.31 -0.43 11.36
C CYS A 115 -0.35 0.78 12.30
N CYS A 116 -1.31 0.81 13.23
CA CYS A 116 -1.32 1.80 14.29
C CYS A 116 -0.27 1.49 15.36
N ASP A 117 0.25 2.52 16.00
CA ASP A 117 0.93 2.38 17.29
C ASP A 117 -0.05 2.20 18.45
N ASP A 118 0.48 2.05 19.67
CA ASP A 118 -0.31 1.85 20.89
C ASP A 118 -1.23 3.04 21.23
N SER A 119 -0.98 4.21 20.64
CA SER A 119 -1.83 5.41 20.76
C SER A 119 -2.89 5.53 19.66
N GLY A 120 -2.98 4.52 18.79
CA GLY A 120 -3.91 4.52 17.66
C GLY A 120 -3.49 5.44 16.52
N GLN A 121 -2.21 5.86 16.46
CA GLN A 121 -1.71 6.73 15.40
C GLN A 121 -1.08 5.92 14.26
N PRO A 122 -1.25 6.34 12.99
CA PRO A 122 -0.54 5.73 11.87
C PRO A 122 0.98 5.89 11.99
N PRO A 123 1.78 5.17 11.17
CA PRO A 123 3.19 5.46 11.03
C PRO A 123 3.40 6.94 10.65
N PRO A 124 4.57 7.53 10.97
CA PRO A 124 4.87 8.91 10.61
C PRO A 124 4.55 9.18 9.14
N GLY A 125 3.76 10.22 8.92
CA GLY A 125 3.35 10.62 7.58
C GLY A 125 4.55 10.90 6.69
N PHE A 126 4.38 10.70 5.40
CA PHE A 126 5.40 11.08 4.42
C PHE A 126 5.36 12.58 4.10
N GLY A 127 4.30 13.32 4.46
CA GLY A 127 4.15 14.71 4.04
C GLY A 127 4.25 14.85 2.51
N ASP A 128 5.01 15.86 2.05
CA ASP A 128 5.28 16.08 0.62
C ASP A 128 6.15 14.98 0.00
N ASP A 129 6.94 14.23 0.79
CA ASP A 129 7.76 13.11 0.29
C ASP A 129 6.90 11.97 -0.29
N LEU A 130 5.61 11.91 0.05
CA LEU A 130 4.71 10.94 -0.57
C LEU A 130 4.49 11.28 -2.05
N ALA A 131 4.38 12.57 -2.37
CA ALA A 131 4.29 13.00 -3.75
C ALA A 131 5.55 12.59 -4.53
N ASP A 132 6.73 12.69 -3.92
CA ASP A 132 7.98 12.22 -4.52
C ASP A 132 8.05 10.70 -4.69
N LEU A 133 7.50 9.94 -3.73
CA LEU A 133 7.33 8.48 -3.87
C LEU A 133 6.39 8.14 -5.04
N ILE A 134 5.30 8.89 -5.19
CA ILE A 134 4.32 8.73 -6.28
C ILE A 134 4.94 9.15 -7.62
N ILE A 135 5.72 10.23 -7.67
CA ILE A 135 6.39 10.74 -8.86
C ILE A 135 7.50 9.79 -9.32
N SER A 136 8.33 9.29 -8.40
CA SER A 136 9.39 8.30 -8.71
C SER A 136 8.79 7.02 -9.25
N ALA A 137 7.73 6.51 -8.62
CA ALA A 137 6.94 5.38 -9.10
C ALA A 137 6.35 5.62 -10.51
N ALA A 138 5.92 6.85 -10.82
CA ALA A 138 5.43 7.22 -12.14
C ALA A 138 6.55 7.30 -13.20
N ARG A 139 7.75 7.78 -12.83
CA ARG A 139 8.91 7.91 -13.72
C ARG A 139 9.49 6.56 -14.13
N GLN A 140 9.72 5.64 -13.19
CA GLN A 140 10.26 4.30 -13.48
C GLN A 140 9.37 3.46 -14.41
N ARG A 141 8.07 3.77 -14.49
CA ARG A 141 7.19 3.11 -15.46
C ARG A 141 7.27 3.66 -16.88
N ARG A 142 7.61 4.95 -17.05
CA ARG A 142 7.79 5.53 -18.40
C ARG A 142 9.00 4.93 -19.09
N THR A 143 10.03 4.55 -18.32
CA THR A 143 11.22 3.86 -18.84
C THR A 143 10.92 2.42 -19.23
N ARG A 144 10.03 1.72 -18.52
CA ARG A 144 9.61 0.33 -18.84
C ARG A 144 8.71 0.20 -20.08
N ARG A 145 8.05 1.28 -20.51
CA ARG A 145 7.20 1.32 -21.71
C ARG A 145 7.95 1.68 -22.99
N ARG A 146 9.27 1.86 -22.93
CA ARG A 146 10.12 2.17 -24.08
C ARG A 146 10.90 0.95 -24.54
#